data_AF-A0AAU5RAH5-F1
#
_entry.id   AF-A0AAU5RAH5-F1
#
_cell.length_a   1.000
_cell.length_b   1.000
_cell.length_c   1.000
_cell.angle_alpha   90.00
_cell.angle_beta   90.00
_cell.angle_gamma   90.00
#
_symmetry.space_group_name_H-M   'P 1'
#
loop_
_entity.id
_entity.type
_entity.pdbx_description
1 polymer ?
#
loop_
_entity_poly.entity_id
_entity_poly.type
_entity_poly.pdbx_seq_one_letter_code
_entity_poly.pdbx_strand_id
1 'polypeptide(L)'
;MVVRGDRGRAVARAQGGLEWTDLLPALDPVNFPMLWALSPYGDAVFNERQVPLLLEELDRLPEAYGGAWVDQARDLCQVVQSGTHRYLWFVGD
;
A
#
# COMPACT_ATOMS: atom_id res chain seq x y z
N MET A 1 4.30 -1.68 6.31
CA MET A 1 3.27 -2.39 5.51
C MET A 1 3.34 -3.89 5.74
N VAL A 2 2.22 -4.60 5.69
CA VAL A 2 2.15 -6.06 5.92
C VAL A 2 1.07 -6.70 5.05
N VAL A 3 1.37 -7.86 4.45
CA VAL A 3 0.34 -8.70 3.85
C VAL A 3 -0.16 -9.69 4.90
N ARG A 4 -1.46 -9.68 5.16
CA ARG A 4 -2.12 -10.61 6.08
C ARG A 4 -2.98 -11.59 5.27
N GLY A 5 -2.87 -12.86 5.61
CA GLY A 5 -3.72 -13.91 5.07
C GLY A 5 -4.95 -14.13 5.95
N ASP A 6 -5.62 -15.27 5.74
CA ASP A 6 -6.72 -15.72 6.58
C ASP A 6 -6.39 -15.63 8.08
N ARG A 7 -7.37 -15.14 8.85
CA ARG A 7 -7.28 -14.94 10.31
C ARG A 7 -6.27 -13.87 10.75
N GLY A 8 -5.86 -12.98 9.85
CA GLY A 8 -5.01 -11.83 10.18
C GLY A 8 -3.54 -12.17 10.39
N ARG A 9 -3.11 -13.40 10.09
CA ARG A 9 -1.70 -13.80 10.19
C ARG A 9 -0.88 -13.10 9.11
N ALA A 10 0.25 -12.51 9.49
CA ALA A 10 1.19 -11.94 8.53
C ALA A 10 1.82 -13.05 7.67
N VAL A 11 1.78 -12.85 6.35
CA VAL A 11 2.35 -13.71 5.31
C VAL A 11 3.63 -13.11 4.74
N ALA A 12 3.67 -11.78 4.58
CA ALA A 12 4.85 -11.02 4.17
C ALA A 12 4.83 -9.64 4.84
N ARG A 13 6.00 -9.02 5.00
CA ARG A 13 6.17 -7.69 5.60
C ARG A 13 7.22 -6.90 4.82
N ALA A 14 6.98 -5.60 4.71
CA ALA A 14 8.00 -4.66 4.30
C ALA A 14 9.15 -4.66 5.34
N GLN A 15 10.38 -4.44 4.88
CA GLN A 15 11.54 -4.24 5.75
C GLN A 15 11.46 -2.93 6.53
N GLY A 16 10.79 -1.92 5.96
CA GLY A 16 10.52 -0.62 6.58
C GLY A 16 9.04 -0.26 6.63
N GLY A 17 8.72 0.78 7.40
CA GLY A 17 7.43 1.45 7.36
C GLY A 17 7.23 2.24 6.07
N LEU A 18 5.99 2.64 5.82
CA LEU A 18 5.76 3.80 4.96
C LEU A 18 6.24 5.01 5.77
N GLU A 19 7.15 5.80 5.22
CA GLU A 19 7.51 7.09 5.83
C GLU A 19 6.31 8.02 5.65
N TRP A 20 5.58 8.24 6.73
CA TRP A 20 4.43 9.13 6.73
C TRP A 20 4.92 10.56 6.52
N THR A 21 4.66 11.09 5.33
CA THR A 21 5.01 12.46 4.95
C THR A 21 3.75 13.27 4.67
N ASP A 22 3.85 14.59 4.81
CA ASP A 22 2.78 15.52 4.43
C ASP A 22 2.52 15.52 2.91
N LEU A 23 3.29 14.77 2.13
CA LEU A 23 3.13 14.66 0.68
C LEU A 23 1.89 13.83 0.31
N LEU A 24 1.64 12.69 0.97
CA LEU A 24 0.52 11.81 0.59
C LEU A 24 -0.86 12.51 0.63
N PRO A 25 -1.18 13.31 1.67
CA PRO A 25 -2.42 14.10 1.67
C PRO A 25 -2.53 15.14 0.53
N ALA A 26 -1.41 15.53 -0.07
CA ALA A 26 -1.35 16.47 -1.19
C ALA A 26 -1.51 15.81 -2.56
N LEU A 27 -1.65 14.48 -2.64
CA LEU A 27 -2.01 13.79 -3.88
C LEU A 27 -3.39 14.25 -4.38
N ASP A 28 -3.58 14.29 -5.69
CA ASP A 28 -4.90 14.53 -6.26
C ASP A 28 -5.80 13.30 -6.02
N PRO A 29 -6.89 13.43 -5.26
CA PRO A 29 -7.78 12.31 -4.94
C PRO A 29 -8.48 11.72 -6.17
N VAL A 30 -8.58 12.47 -7.27
CA VAL A 30 -9.18 11.95 -8.52
C VAL A 30 -8.22 11.00 -9.23
N ASN A 31 -6.92 11.32 -9.23
CA ASN A 31 -5.90 10.56 -9.95
C ASN A 31 -5.23 9.46 -9.09
N PHE A 32 -5.26 9.61 -7.77
CA PHE A 32 -4.64 8.71 -6.79
C PHE A 32 -5.59 8.37 -5.62
N PRO A 33 -6.82 7.90 -5.87
CA PRO A 33 -7.80 7.65 -4.81
C PRO A 33 -7.34 6.65 -3.74
N MET A 34 -6.51 5.66 -4.08
CA MET A 34 -6.04 4.67 -3.10
C MET A 34 -4.92 5.24 -2.22
N LEU A 35 -3.92 5.88 -2.82
CA LEU A 35 -2.77 6.44 -2.09
C LEU A 35 -3.15 7.71 -1.31
N TRP A 36 -4.04 8.54 -1.84
CA TRP A 36 -4.56 9.72 -1.13
C TRP A 36 -5.33 9.33 0.15
N ALA A 37 -6.02 8.18 0.13
CA ALA A 37 -6.80 7.71 1.27
C ALA A 37 -5.95 7.10 2.40
N LEU A 38 -4.63 6.99 2.23
CA LEU A 38 -3.74 6.53 3.29
C LEU A 38 -3.70 7.55 4.43
N SER A 39 -3.85 7.05 5.65
CA SER A 39 -3.86 7.88 6.86
C SER A 39 -2.77 7.40 7.82
N PRO A 40 -1.94 8.30 8.36
CA PRO A 40 -0.96 7.92 9.38
C PRO A 40 -1.61 7.44 10.68
N TYR A 41 -2.90 7.73 10.91
CA TYR A 41 -3.62 7.39 12.14
C TYR A 41 -4.62 6.23 11.95
N GLY A 42 -4.60 5.56 10.79
CA GLY A 42 -5.57 4.52 10.49
C GLY A 42 -5.03 3.48 9.52
N ASP A 43 -5.42 2.23 9.76
CA ASP A 43 -5.08 1.14 8.86
C ASP A 43 -5.86 1.29 7.53
N ALA A 44 -5.14 1.21 6.41
CA ALA A 44 -5.72 1.04 5.09
C ALA A 44 -5.50 -0.39 4.62
N VAL A 45 -6.59 -1.05 4.18
CA VAL A 45 -6.59 -2.46 3.80
C VAL A 45 -7.03 -2.60 2.34
N PHE A 46 -6.15 -3.18 1.53
CA PHE A 46 -6.40 -3.44 0.11
C PHE A 46 -6.47 -4.95 -0.16
N ASN A 47 -7.54 -5.37 -0.82
CA ASN A 47 -7.74 -6.76 -1.25
C ASN A 47 -7.19 -7.01 -2.66
N GLU A 48 -7.31 -8.25 -3.13
CA GLU A 48 -6.83 -8.69 -4.45
C GLU A 48 -7.47 -7.94 -5.63
N ARG A 49 -8.67 -7.38 -5.46
CA ARG A 49 -9.36 -6.59 -6.49
C ARG A 49 -8.91 -5.12 -6.50
N GLN A 50 -8.48 -4.59 -5.36
CA GLN A 50 -7.99 -3.21 -5.24
C GLN A 50 -6.50 -3.09 -5.55
N VAL A 51 -5.72 -4.15 -5.32
CA VAL A 51 -4.26 -4.17 -5.57
C VAL A 51 -3.87 -3.78 -7.00
N PRO A 52 -4.54 -4.22 -8.08
CA PRO A 52 -4.23 -3.76 -9.43
C PRO A 52 -4.33 -2.24 -9.58
N LEU A 53 -5.35 -1.61 -8.99
CA LEU A 53 -5.55 -0.15 -9.02
C LEU A 53 -4.45 0.57 -8.23
N LEU A 54 -4.06 0.01 -7.07
CA LEU A 54 -2.96 0.53 -6.27
C LEU A 54 -1.62 0.45 -7.03
N LEU A 55 -1.36 -0.65 -7.76
CA LEU A 55 -0.16 -0.76 -8.60
C LEU A 55 -0.12 0.31 -9.69
N GLU A 56 -1.23 0.56 -10.37
CA GLU A 56 -1.33 1.64 -11.38
C GLU A 56 -1.08 3.04 -10.79
N GLU A 57 -1.49 3.27 -9.54
CA GLU A 57 -1.18 4.51 -8.84
C GLU A 57 0.31 4.60 -8.48
N LEU A 58 0.90 3.52 -7.95
CA LEU A 58 2.34 3.46 -7.61
C LEU A 58 3.23 3.67 -8.84
N ASP A 59 2.82 3.19 -10.02
CA ASP A 59 3.57 3.35 -11.27
C ASP A 59 3.50 4.76 -11.86
N ARG A 60 2.45 5.51 -11.54
CA ARG A 60 2.29 6.93 -11.94
C ARG A 60 2.74 7.90 -10.85
N LEU A 61 3.15 7.40 -9.69
CA LEU A 61 3.49 8.20 -8.54
C LEU A 61 4.73 9.07 -8.86
N PRO A 62 4.68 10.41 -8.65
CA PRO A 62 5.83 11.25 -8.94
C PRO A 62 7.02 10.90 -8.04
N GLU A 63 8.24 11.02 -8.56
CA GLU A 63 9.49 10.62 -7.86
C GLU A 63 9.64 11.26 -6.47
N ALA A 64 9.13 12.48 -6.28
CA ALA A 64 9.14 13.19 -5.00
C ALA A 64 8.38 12.46 -3.87
N TYR A 65 7.43 11.59 -4.20
CA TYR A 65 6.66 10.76 -3.26
C TYR A 65 7.26 9.35 -3.12
N GLY A 66 8.30 9.05 -3.91
CA GLY A 66 8.89 7.73 -4.03
C GLY A 66 9.74 7.31 -2.82
N GLY A 67 10.67 6.39 -3.08
CA GLY A 67 11.58 5.83 -2.09
C GLY A 67 11.39 4.32 -1.92
N ALA A 68 12.21 3.73 -1.04
CA ALA A 68 12.27 2.28 -0.86
C ALA A 68 10.93 1.64 -0.48
N TRP A 69 9.99 2.42 0.06
CA TRP A 69 8.65 1.93 0.42
C TRP A 69 7.81 1.61 -0.83
N VAL A 70 7.98 2.31 -1.96
CA VAL A 70 7.19 2.09 -3.18
C VAL A 70 7.49 0.71 -3.75
N ASP A 71 8.77 0.35 -3.85
CA ASP A 71 9.18 -0.96 -4.35
C ASP A 71 8.73 -2.07 -3.40
N GLN A 72 8.81 -1.85 -2.09
CA GLN A 72 8.26 -2.78 -1.11
C GLN A 72 6.73 -2.91 -1.23
N ALA A 73 6.00 -1.83 -1.51
CA ALA A 73 4.56 -1.90 -1.75
C ALA A 73 4.26 -2.72 -3.01
N ARG A 74 5.02 -2.54 -4.10
CA ARG A 74 4.91 -3.36 -5.32
C ARG A 74 5.15 -4.84 -5.05
N ASP A 75 6.21 -5.18 -4.32
CA ASP A 75 6.52 -6.57 -3.97
C ASP A 75 5.39 -7.19 -3.14
N LEU A 76 4.85 -6.46 -2.18
CA LEU A 76 3.73 -6.94 -1.36
C LEU A 76 2.43 -7.08 -2.16
N CYS A 77 2.17 -6.20 -3.13
CA CYS A 77 1.07 -6.34 -4.07
C CYS A 77 1.15 -7.67 -4.86
N GLN A 78 2.35 -8.07 -5.30
CA GLN A 78 2.55 -9.38 -5.95
C GLN A 78 2.29 -10.55 -4.98
N VAL A 79 2.66 -10.41 -3.70
CA VAL A 79 2.30 -11.40 -2.68
C VAL A 79 0.79 -11.51 -2.50
N VAL A 80 0.05 -10.39 -2.55
CA VAL A 80 -1.42 -10.43 -2.51
C VAL A 80 -1.98 -11.18 -3.71
N GLN A 81 -1.53 -10.87 -4.93
CA GLN A 81 -2.04 -11.48 -6.16
C GLN A 81 -1.73 -12.98 -6.30
N SER A 82 -0.66 -13.46 -5.65
CA SER A 82 -0.24 -14.88 -5.72
C SER A 82 -1.01 -15.82 -4.79
N GLY A 83 -2.07 -15.38 -4.11
CA GLY A 83 -2.89 -16.28 -3.31
C GLY A 83 -4.26 -15.72 -2.93
N THR A 84 -5.10 -16.57 -2.37
CA THR A 84 -6.45 -16.21 -1.93
C THR A 84 -6.44 -15.63 -0.53
N HIS A 85 -7.43 -14.78 -0.23
CA HIS A 85 -7.65 -14.17 1.09
C HIS A 85 -6.41 -13.45 1.66
N ARG A 86 -5.68 -12.76 0.79
CA ARG A 86 -4.54 -11.93 1.15
C ARG A 86 -4.92 -10.47 1.02
N TYR A 87 -4.50 -9.69 2.01
CA TYR A 87 -4.80 -8.27 2.08
C TYR A 87 -3.51 -7.53 2.39
N LEU A 88 -3.22 -6.47 1.64
CA LEU A 88 -2.15 -5.53 1.94
C LEU A 88 -2.66 -4.51 2.96
N TRP A 89 -1.93 -4.37 4.06
CA TRP A 89 -2.19 -3.40 5.11
C TRP A 89 -1.09 -2.35 5.12
N PHE A 90 -1.49 -1.10 4.96
CA PHE A 90 -0.75 0.06 5.42
C PHE A 90 -1.20 0.30 6.86
N VAL A 91 -0.25 0.25 7.80
CA VAL A 91 -0.53 0.31 9.23
C VAL A 91 -0.15 1.70 9.70
N GLY A 92 -1.11 2.42 10.28
CA GLY A 92 -0.86 3.71 10.92
C GLY A 92 -0.07 3.55 12.23
N ASP A 93 0.33 4.68 12.82
CA ASP A 93 0.93 4.74 14.15
C ASP A 93 -0.07 4.42 15.28
#